data_AF-A0A5C6W515-F1
#
_entry.id   AF-A0A5C6W515-F1
#
_cell.length_a   1.000
_cell.length_b   1.000
_cell.length_c   1.000
_cell.angle_alpha   90.00
_cell.angle_beta   90.00
_cell.angle_gamma   90.00
#
_symmetry.space_group_name_H-M   'P 1'
#
loop_
_entity.id
_entity.type
_entity.pdbx_description
1 polymer ?
#
loop_
_entity_poly.entity_id
_entity_poly.type
_entity_poly.pdbx_seq_one_letter_code
_entity_poly.pdbx_strand_id
1 'polypeptide(L)'
;MEAVVGGLFGLLFALFIPMQIVFAIKIKLSLSKLRRLDQITEDDALHFHKSMKTVLWVPYTTKYFNRMREAYKYIYDSPLVSFETKKNVHKSLKFRLVQGIPVPKQYHSAS
;
A
#
# COMPACT_ATOMS: atom_id res chain seq x y z
N MET A 1 -22.04 -31.67 -14.31
CA MET A 1 -20.89 -30.74 -14.44
C MET A 1 -21.20 -29.36 -13.84
N GLU A 2 -22.39 -28.80 -14.05
CA GLU A 2 -22.75 -27.46 -13.54
C GLU A 2 -22.69 -27.30 -12.01
N ALA A 3 -23.13 -28.30 -11.24
CA ALA A 3 -23.08 -28.27 -9.78
C ALA A 3 -21.63 -28.24 -9.21
N VAL A 4 -20.69 -28.90 -9.89
CA VAL A 4 -19.27 -28.92 -9.51
C VAL A 4 -18.63 -27.56 -9.79
N VAL A 5 -18.98 -26.95 -10.93
CA VAL A 5 -18.49 -25.63 -11.32
C VAL A 5 -19.05 -24.56 -10.37
N GLY A 6 -20.35 -24.58 -10.06
CA GLY A 6 -20.98 -23.67 -9.10
C GLY A 6 -20.41 -23.80 -7.68
N GLY A 7 -20.15 -25.03 -7.22
CA GLY A 7 -19.49 -25.29 -5.94
C GLY A 7 -18.06 -24.74 -5.88
N LEU A 8 -17.28 -24.87 -6.96
CA LEU A 8 -15.92 -24.35 -7.06
C LEU A 8 -15.90 -22.81 -7.02
N PHE A 9 -16.80 -22.16 -7.76
CA PHE A 9 -16.94 -20.71 -7.73
C PHE A 9 -17.36 -20.20 -6.34
N GLY A 10 -18.33 -20.86 -5.70
CA GLY A 10 -18.75 -20.53 -4.34
C GLY A 10 -17.59 -20.60 -3.33
N LEU A 11 -16.73 -21.62 -3.43
CA LEU A 11 -15.56 -21.78 -2.57
C LEU A 11 -14.51 -20.67 -2.81
N LEU A 12 -14.25 -20.34 -4.07
CA LEU A 12 -13.33 -19.26 -4.43
C LEU A 12 -13.82 -17.90 -3.91
N PHE A 13 -15.12 -17.60 -4.05
CA PHE A 13 -15.72 -16.38 -3.49
C PHE A 13 -15.63 -16.34 -1.96
N ALA A 14 -15.91 -17.47 -1.29
CA ALA A 14 -15.84 -17.59 0.16
C ALA A 14 -14.42 -17.35 0.71
N LEU A 15 -13.37 -17.68 -0.06
CA LEU A 15 -11.98 -17.39 0.30
C LEU A 15 -11.54 -15.96 -0.06
N PHE A 16 -12.11 -15.40 -1.12
CA PHE A 16 -11.71 -14.08 -1.62
C PHE A 16 -12.22 -12.93 -0.76
N ILE A 17 -13.46 -13.04 -0.25
CA ILE A 17 -14.07 -12.02 0.64
C ILE A 17 -13.23 -11.78 1.91
N PRO A 18 -12.89 -12.80 2.73
CA PRO A 18 -12.08 -12.58 3.94
C PRO A 18 -10.68 -12.05 3.58
N MET A 19 -10.10 -12.48 2.47
CA MET A 19 -8.82 -11.96 2.00
C MET A 19 -8.89 -10.45 1.70
N GLN A 20 -9.94 -9.99 1.02
CA GLN A 20 -10.17 -8.55 0.78
C GLN A 20 -10.29 -7.76 2.09
N ILE A 21 -10.99 -8.32 3.09
CA ILE A 21 -11.15 -7.69 4.40
C ILE A 21 -9.79 -7.55 5.10
N VAL A 22 -8.95 -8.60 5.09
CA VAL A 22 -7.60 -8.55 5.66
C VAL A 22 -6.75 -7.47 4.98
N PHE A 23 -6.78 -7.39 3.66
CA PHE A 23 -6.06 -6.35 2.91
C PHE A 23 -6.58 -4.93 3.22
N ALA A 24 -7.90 -4.75 3.29
CA ALA A 24 -8.52 -3.49 3.70
C ALA A 24 -8.07 -3.04 5.10
N ILE A 25 -8.04 -3.97 6.05
CA ILE A 25 -7.60 -3.71 7.43
C ILE A 25 -6.10 -3.36 7.44
N LYS A 26 -5.25 -4.11 6.73
CA LYS A 26 -3.81 -3.82 6.63
C LYS A 26 -3.54 -2.40 6.11
N ILE A 27 -4.21 -1.98 5.04
CA ILE A 27 -4.08 -0.62 4.50
C ILE A 27 -4.50 0.41 5.54
N LYS A 28 -5.65 0.21 6.20
CA LYS A 28 -6.18 1.12 7.23
C LYS A 28 -5.22 1.25 8.41
N LEU A 29 -4.73 0.13 8.94
CA LEU A 29 -3.82 0.11 10.08
C LEU A 29 -2.47 0.73 9.75
N SER A 30 -1.93 0.46 8.56
CA SER A 30 -0.64 1.02 8.14
C SER A 30 -0.69 2.54 8.02
N LEU A 31 -1.76 3.08 7.41
CA LEU A 31 -1.98 4.54 7.39
C LEU A 31 -2.20 5.10 8.81
N SER A 32 -3.01 4.41 9.63
CA SER A 32 -3.28 4.88 10.99
C SER A 32 -2.03 4.93 11.86
N LYS A 33 -1.04 4.05 11.63
CA LYS A 33 0.25 4.11 12.31
C LYS A 33 1.02 5.36 11.89
N LEU A 34 1.17 5.60 10.59
CA LEU A 34 1.87 6.77 10.06
C LEU A 34 1.24 8.10 10.53
N ARG A 35 -0.10 8.20 10.54
CA ARG A 35 -0.81 9.40 11.00
C ARG A 35 -0.58 9.77 12.46
N ARG A 36 -0.18 8.81 13.31
CA ARG A 36 0.04 9.04 14.75
C ARG A 36 1.46 9.49 15.06
N LEU A 37 2.35 9.46 14.08
CA LEU A 37 3.74 9.83 14.25
C LEU A 37 3.92 11.29 13.86
N ASP A 38 4.62 12.06 14.69
CA ASP A 38 4.96 13.45 14.40
C ASP A 38 5.97 13.55 13.25
N GLN A 39 6.87 12.57 13.13
CA GLN A 39 7.83 12.45 12.04
C GLN A 39 7.93 10.98 11.58
N ILE A 40 7.98 10.77 10.27
CA ILE A 40 8.13 9.43 9.68
C ILE A 40 9.61 9.11 9.51
N THR A 41 10.10 8.08 10.17
CA THR A 41 11.49 7.63 10.05
C THR A 41 11.67 6.62 8.91
N GLU A 42 12.93 6.28 8.59
CA GLU A 42 13.26 5.23 7.62
C GLU A 42 12.63 3.88 8.00
N ASP A 43 12.67 3.51 9.29
CA ASP A 43 12.13 2.25 9.79
C ASP A 43 10.60 2.18 9.64
N ASP A 44 9.90 3.29 9.86
CA ASP A 44 8.46 3.38 9.66
C ASP A 44 8.08 3.19 8.19
N ALA A 45 8.85 3.81 7.29
CA ALA A 45 8.67 3.68 5.85
C ALA A 45 8.97 2.25 5.36
N LEU A 46 10.01 1.60 5.90
CA LEU A 46 10.33 0.20 5.61
C LEU A 46 9.26 -0.75 6.16
N HIS A 47 8.76 -0.52 7.36
CA HIS A 47 7.66 -1.28 7.95
C HIS A 47 6.38 -1.14 7.10
N PHE A 48 6.05 0.08 6.66
CA PHE A 48 4.96 0.33 5.73
C PHE A 48 5.16 -0.44 4.42
N HIS A 49 6.35 -0.34 3.82
CA HIS A 49 6.68 -1.03 2.57
C HIS A 49 6.50 -2.55 2.70
N LYS A 50 7.04 -3.14 3.77
CA LYS A 50 6.89 -4.58 4.07
C LYS A 50 5.43 -4.96 4.25
N SER A 51 4.65 -4.14 4.95
CA SER A 51 3.21 -4.36 5.13
C SER A 51 2.47 -4.33 3.80
N MET A 52 2.76 -3.35 2.94
CA MET A 52 2.15 -3.21 1.62
C MET A 52 2.54 -4.35 0.68
N LYS A 53 3.77 -4.89 0.75
CA LYS A 53 4.17 -6.08 -0.03
C LYS A 53 3.24 -7.28 0.19
N THR A 54 2.70 -7.45 1.40
CA THR A 54 1.76 -8.53 1.73
C THR A 54 0.33 -8.28 1.24
N VAL A 55 0.01 -7.05 0.84
CA VAL A 55 -1.27 -6.71 0.22
C VAL A 55 -1.15 -7.04 -1.26
N LEU A 56 -1.67 -8.20 -1.68
CA LEU A 56 -1.60 -8.62 -3.08
C LEU A 56 -2.56 -7.82 -3.97
N TRP A 57 -3.69 -7.38 -3.40
CA TRP A 57 -4.70 -6.63 -4.10
C TRP A 57 -5.31 -5.56 -3.22
N VAL A 58 -5.63 -4.41 -3.83
CA VAL A 58 -6.30 -3.29 -3.19
C VAL A 58 -7.79 -3.46 -3.44
N PRO A 59 -8.64 -3.51 -2.39
CA PRO A 59 -10.07 -3.61 -2.61
C PRO A 59 -10.53 -2.47 -3.52
N TYR A 60 -11.26 -2.81 -4.57
CA TYR A 60 -11.56 -1.93 -5.71
C TYR A 60 -12.56 -0.82 -5.34
N THR A 61 -12.13 0.09 -4.48
CA THR A 61 -12.86 1.27 -4.06
C THR A 61 -11.86 2.43 -3.97
N THR A 62 -12.27 3.61 -4.43
CA THR A 62 -11.46 4.83 -4.40
C THR A 62 -10.92 5.12 -3.00
N LYS A 63 -11.68 4.75 -1.96
CA LYS A 63 -11.31 4.89 -0.55
C LYS A 63 -9.96 4.25 -0.21
N TYR A 64 -9.69 3.01 -0.62
CA TYR A 64 -8.43 2.34 -0.27
C TYR A 64 -7.24 2.85 -1.09
N PHE A 65 -7.46 3.18 -2.37
CA PHE A 65 -6.46 3.86 -3.18
C PHE A 65 -6.07 5.22 -2.58
N ASN A 66 -7.04 6.01 -2.11
CA ASN A 66 -6.79 7.29 -1.44
C ASN A 66 -5.96 7.11 -0.17
N ARG A 67 -6.26 6.09 0.65
CA ARG A 67 -5.47 5.79 1.84
C ARG A 67 -4.03 5.42 1.52
N MET A 68 -3.80 4.66 0.46
CA MET A 68 -2.44 4.32 0.03
C MET A 68 -1.69 5.54 -0.52
N ARG A 69 -2.36 6.41 -1.28
CA ARG A 69 -1.81 7.70 -1.71
C ARG A 69 -1.42 8.58 -0.53
N GLU A 70 -2.30 8.65 0.46
CA GLU A 70 -2.06 9.45 1.66
C GLU A 70 -0.87 8.90 2.46
N ALA A 71 -0.81 7.60 2.68
CA ALA A 71 0.32 6.96 3.35
C ALA A 71 1.64 7.21 2.60
N TYR A 72 1.61 7.16 1.28
CA TYR A 72 2.78 7.52 0.46
C TYR A 72 3.18 8.96 0.63
N LYS A 73 2.22 9.90 0.68
CA LYS A 73 2.51 11.32 0.87
C LYS A 73 3.29 11.57 2.16
N TYR A 74 2.86 10.97 3.27
CA TYR A 74 3.59 11.05 4.55
C TYR A 74 5.05 10.58 4.43
N ILE A 75 5.28 9.47 3.71
CA ILE A 75 6.63 8.92 3.50
C ILE A 75 7.44 9.81 2.54
N TYR A 76 6.81 10.30 1.47
CA TYR A 76 7.44 11.12 0.44
C TYR A 76 7.91 12.47 0.98
N ASP A 77 7.06 13.12 1.78
CA ASP A 77 7.33 14.44 2.36
C ASP A 77 8.33 14.38 3.53
N SER A 78 8.57 13.20 4.11
CA SER A 78 9.51 13.08 5.23
C SER A 78 10.97 13.27 4.79
N PRO A 79 11.74 14.18 5.41
CA PRO A 79 13.16 14.35 5.13
C PRO A 79 14.02 13.21 5.70
N LEU A 80 13.49 12.45 6.67
CA LEU A 80 14.21 11.37 7.35
C LEU A 80 14.20 10.06 6.56
N VAL A 81 13.39 9.98 5.51
CA VAL A 81 13.28 8.79 4.67
C VAL A 81 14.20 8.93 3.45
N SER A 82 15.02 7.92 3.23
CA SER A 82 15.94 7.85 2.10
C SER A 82 15.21 7.85 0.76
N PHE A 83 15.88 8.38 -0.26
CA PHE A 83 15.37 8.36 -1.63
C PHE A 83 15.05 6.93 -2.10
N GLU A 84 15.91 5.97 -1.77
CA GLU A 84 15.74 4.58 -2.21
C GLU A 84 14.50 3.94 -1.56
N THR A 85 14.24 4.21 -0.28
CA THR A 85 13.01 3.74 0.38
C THR A 85 11.76 4.38 -0.22
N LYS A 86 11.77 5.70 -0.49
CA LYS A 86 10.66 6.38 -1.20
C LYS A 86 10.41 5.74 -2.57
N LYS A 87 11.46 5.44 -3.34
CA LYS A 87 11.40 4.76 -4.65
C LYS A 87 10.81 3.37 -4.54
N ASN A 88 11.19 2.60 -3.54
CA ASN A 88 10.69 1.25 -3.32
C ASN A 88 9.22 1.23 -2.90
N VAL A 89 8.81 2.17 -2.03
CA VAL A 89 7.40 2.37 -1.70
C VAL A 89 6.61 2.77 -2.95
N HIS A 90 7.09 3.75 -3.72
CA HIS A 90 6.45 4.19 -4.97
C HIS A 90 6.21 3.02 -5.94
N LYS A 91 7.25 2.21 -6.20
CA LYS A 91 7.15 1.01 -7.06
C LYS A 91 6.10 0.04 -6.54
N SER A 92 6.11 -0.24 -5.25
CA SER A 92 5.13 -1.14 -4.62
C SER A 92 3.69 -0.64 -4.75
N LEU A 93 3.46 0.66 -4.65
CA LEU A 93 2.13 1.25 -4.82
C LEU A 93 1.70 1.29 -6.30
N LYS A 94 2.63 1.59 -7.21
CA LYS A 94 2.36 1.56 -8.65
C LYS A 94 2.01 0.15 -9.15
N PHE A 95 2.70 -0.88 -8.66
CA PHE A 95 2.35 -2.29 -8.94
C PHE A 95 0.91 -2.62 -8.53
N ARG A 96 0.42 -1.95 -7.48
CA ARG A 96 -0.96 -2.09 -6.97
C ARG A 96 -1.94 -1.13 -7.63
N LEU A 97 -1.56 -0.52 -8.75
CA LEU A 97 -2.38 0.40 -9.54
C LEU A 97 -2.80 1.67 -8.79
N VAL A 98 -2.06 2.07 -7.75
CA VAL A 98 -2.28 3.35 -7.07
C VAL A 98 -1.83 4.48 -8.00
N GLN A 99 -2.80 5.19 -8.58
CA GLN A 99 -2.55 6.31 -9.49
C GLN A 99 -2.31 7.63 -8.74
N GLY A 100 -1.76 8.63 -9.44
CA GLY A 100 -1.64 10.01 -8.93
C GLY A 100 -0.63 10.20 -7.80
N ILE A 101 0.38 9.33 -7.69
CA ILE A 101 1.49 9.46 -6.73
C ILE A 101 2.74 10.06 -7.42
N PRO A 102 3.42 11.05 -6.83
CA PRO A 102 4.61 11.66 -7.43
C PRO A 102 5.78 10.67 -7.48
N VAL A 103 6.59 10.76 -8.54
CA VAL A 103 7.83 10.00 -8.67
C VAL A 103 8.89 10.64 -7.75
N PRO A 104 9.60 9.85 -6.91
CA PRO A 104 10.72 10.36 -6.13
C PRO A 104 11.78 10.97 -7.05
N LYS A 105 12.26 12.16 -6.70
CA LYS A 105 13.38 12.82 -7.38
C LYS A 105 14.60 12.74 -6.48
N GLN A 106 15.72 12.32 -7.05
CA GLN A 106 17.00 12.38 -6.34
C GLN A 106 17.47 13.82 -6.46
N TYR A 107 17.49 14.56 -5.36
CA TYR A 107 18.13 15.87 -5.34
C TYR A 107 19.64 15.63 -5.39
N HIS A 108 20.25 15.87 -6.55
CA HIS A 108 21.68 16.11 -6.60
C HIS A 108 21.87 17.49 -6.00
N SER A 109 22.50 17.54 -4.82
CA SER A 109 23.08 18.78 -4.31
C SER A 109 23.95 19.35 -5.42
N ALA A 110 23.58 20.51 -5.96
CA ALA A 110 24.43 21.26 -6.85
C ALA A 110 25.73 21.54 -6.09
N SER A 111 26.81 20.91 -6.54
CA SER A 111 28.18 21.18 -6.10
C SER A 111 28.60 22.58 -6.54
#